data_AF-A0A4P7WYH3-F1
#
_entry.id   AF-A0A4P7WYH3-F1
#
_cell.length_a   1.000
_cell.length_b   1.000
_cell.length_c   1.000
_cell.angle_alpha   90.00
_cell.angle_beta   90.00
_cell.angle_gamma   90.00
#
_symmetry.space_group_name_H-M   'P 1'
#
loop_
_entity.id
_entity.type
_entity.pdbx_description
1 polymer ?
#
loop_
_entity_poly.entity_id
_entity_poly.type
_entity_poly.pdbx_seq_one_letter_code
_entity_poly.pdbx_strand_id
1 'polypeptide(L)'
;MKISFAYRTAYQPNLRFLKEFEALSIYDWFIQNWEALNSDDYSKVLGTEVYGFPIDIKIEAVEQKKPSFLSQLFNKKDTNISKNNLSPKKPEDFKALLKILEEGVYCNEITGDKNCIKVATDDDEIELGWFVFTEDYSLKNKEKVNLWFNPILPTSFGTQGIKLNQEVPVLDIKGQHEGCTYFLSSPIYDGSNLEDMTVTKIEGIRLNNLLDYLKTNPINKIEDVLYAIDELNYLKFIAQQLDSNDLKTVLETFASHPITELQDIDFKTHTLSDIKQMELENNPEKSKVILNNHSAEISVNSIGEFYNYFLFIDDLWIEKNETLAKSILYFGTHWDL
;
A
#
# COMPACT_ATOMS: atom_id res chain seq x y z
N MET A 1 0.15 -26.68 -3.88
CA MET A 1 0.12 -25.52 -4.78
C MET A 1 0.35 -24.30 -3.94
N LYS A 2 0.92 -23.27 -4.55
CA LYS A 2 1.28 -22.07 -3.81
C LYS A 2 0.03 -21.27 -3.45
N ILE A 3 -0.07 -20.90 -2.18
CA ILE A 3 -1.02 -19.92 -1.66
C ILE A 3 -0.21 -18.73 -1.15
N SER A 4 -0.61 -17.52 -1.53
CA SER A 4 0.02 -16.28 -1.12
C SER A 4 -0.90 -15.53 -0.16
N PHE A 5 -0.37 -15.15 1.00
CA PHE A 5 -0.96 -14.14 1.88
C PHE A 5 -0.27 -12.81 1.61
N ALA A 6 -1.03 -11.80 1.24
CA ALA A 6 -0.56 -10.45 1.00
C ALA A 6 -1.24 -9.48 1.97
N TYR A 7 -0.49 -8.51 2.50
CA TYR A 7 -1.01 -7.50 3.39
C TYR A 7 -0.51 -6.12 2.97
N ARG A 8 -1.46 -5.24 2.63
CA ARG A 8 -1.28 -3.85 2.30
C ARG A 8 -1.48 -3.02 3.55
N THR A 9 -0.45 -2.30 3.96
CA THR A 9 -0.49 -1.57 5.23
C THR A 9 0.52 -0.44 5.30
N ALA A 10 0.13 0.68 5.91
CA ALA A 10 1.03 1.77 6.25
C ALA A 10 2.14 1.36 7.25
N TYR A 11 2.02 0.23 7.94
CA TYR A 11 3.03 -0.26 8.88
C TYR A 11 4.24 -0.91 8.20
N GLN A 12 4.24 -1.03 6.87
CA GLN A 12 5.36 -1.57 6.09
C GLN A 12 5.99 -0.46 5.23
N PRO A 13 7.33 -0.38 5.13
CA PRO A 13 8.00 0.69 4.39
C PRO A 13 7.55 0.86 2.94
N ASN A 14 7.28 -0.25 2.25
CA ASN A 14 6.81 -0.25 0.86
C ASN A 14 5.31 -0.54 0.75
N LEU A 15 4.59 -0.42 1.86
CA LEU A 15 3.17 -0.71 2.02
C LEU A 15 2.76 -2.16 1.76
N ARG A 16 3.71 -3.09 1.62
CA ARG A 16 3.44 -4.44 1.14
C ARG A 16 4.18 -5.49 1.95
N PHE A 17 3.43 -6.47 2.42
CA PHE A 17 3.94 -7.73 2.94
C PHE A 17 3.41 -8.89 2.11
N LEU A 18 4.25 -9.89 1.85
CA LEU A 18 3.88 -11.11 1.15
C LEU A 18 4.51 -12.31 1.84
N LYS A 19 3.71 -13.35 2.11
CA LYS A 19 4.18 -14.65 2.54
C LYS A 19 3.52 -15.75 1.73
N GLU A 20 4.26 -16.80 1.44
CA GLU A 20 3.80 -17.90 0.60
C GLU A 20 3.81 -19.21 1.37
N PHE A 21 2.84 -20.06 1.06
CA PHE A 21 2.57 -21.34 1.71
C PHE A 21 2.24 -22.40 0.68
N GLU A 22 2.36 -23.66 1.07
CA GLU A 22 1.85 -24.79 0.30
C GLU A 22 0.54 -25.31 0.88
N ALA A 23 -0.49 -25.40 0.05
CA ALA A 23 -1.75 -26.06 0.39
C ALA A 23 -2.44 -26.64 -0.85
N LEU A 24 -3.53 -27.39 -0.63
CA LEU A 24 -4.37 -27.94 -1.70
C LEU A 24 -5.41 -26.95 -2.22
N SER A 25 -5.78 -25.94 -1.42
CA SER A 25 -6.68 -24.83 -1.74
C SER A 25 -6.56 -23.75 -0.67
N ILE A 26 -7.13 -22.56 -0.93
CA ILE A 26 -7.27 -21.52 0.11
C ILE A 26 -8.05 -22.07 1.30
N TYR A 27 -9.14 -22.78 1.04
CA TYR A 27 -9.95 -23.43 2.07
C TYR A 27 -9.10 -24.39 2.92
N ASP A 28 -8.36 -25.29 2.27
CA ASP A 28 -7.51 -26.25 2.97
C ASP A 28 -6.43 -25.56 3.81
N TRP A 29 -5.87 -24.45 3.34
CA TRP A 29 -4.91 -23.66 4.11
C TRP A 29 -5.53 -23.10 5.40
N PHE A 30 -6.71 -22.45 5.32
CA PHE A 30 -7.41 -21.97 6.52
C PHE A 30 -7.75 -23.11 7.48
N ILE A 31 -8.23 -24.23 6.97
CA ILE A 31 -8.62 -25.42 7.74
C ILE A 31 -7.42 -26.05 8.47
N GLN A 32 -6.24 -26.08 7.84
CA GLN A 32 -5.01 -26.60 8.46
C GLN A 32 -4.46 -25.68 9.55
N ASN A 33 -4.67 -24.37 9.40
CA ASN A 33 -4.16 -23.35 10.34
C ASN A 33 -5.24 -22.81 11.29
N TRP A 34 -6.44 -23.41 11.30
CA TRP A 34 -7.63 -22.85 11.95
C TRP A 34 -7.37 -22.47 13.42
N GLU A 35 -6.83 -23.38 14.22
CA GLU A 35 -6.59 -23.13 15.64
C GLU A 35 -5.60 -21.98 15.88
N ALA A 36 -4.56 -21.87 15.05
CA ALA A 36 -3.54 -20.83 15.19
C ALA A 36 -4.04 -19.47 14.67
N LEU A 37 -4.87 -19.44 13.62
CA LEU A 37 -5.48 -18.21 13.11
C LEU A 37 -6.56 -17.64 14.05
N ASN A 38 -7.10 -18.46 14.95
CA ASN A 38 -8.08 -18.09 15.97
C ASN A 38 -7.45 -17.88 17.37
N SER A 39 -6.12 -17.79 17.45
CA SER A 39 -5.41 -17.55 18.70
C SER A 39 -4.44 -16.37 18.56
N ASP A 40 -3.83 -15.97 19.68
CA ASP A 40 -2.78 -14.95 19.71
C ASP A 40 -1.52 -15.34 18.91
N ASP A 41 -1.44 -16.58 18.40
CA ASP A 41 -0.34 -17.08 17.57
C ASP A 41 -0.55 -16.84 16.07
N TYR A 42 -1.63 -16.18 15.64
CA TYR A 42 -1.96 -16.01 14.22
C TYR A 42 -0.82 -15.35 13.43
N SER A 43 -0.10 -14.40 14.03
CA SER A 43 1.01 -13.68 13.40
C SER A 43 2.18 -14.60 13.05
N LYS A 44 2.35 -15.74 13.74
CA LYS A 44 3.34 -16.76 13.37
C LYS A 44 2.95 -17.47 12.07
N VAL A 45 1.65 -17.70 11.88
CA VAL A 45 1.11 -18.27 10.63
C VAL A 45 1.25 -17.25 9.51
N LEU A 46 0.73 -16.03 9.69
CA LEU A 46 0.71 -14.99 8.65
C LEU A 46 2.11 -14.41 8.38
N GLY A 47 3.02 -14.48 9.36
CA GLY A 47 4.36 -13.88 9.31
C GLY A 47 4.40 -12.38 9.56
N THR A 48 3.26 -11.77 9.87
CA THR A 48 3.11 -10.36 10.22
C THR A 48 1.90 -10.21 11.13
N GLU A 49 1.86 -9.14 11.92
CA GLU A 49 0.67 -8.75 12.65
C GLU A 49 -0.28 -8.06 11.68
N VAL A 50 -1.54 -8.46 11.72
CA VAL A 50 -2.58 -7.97 10.81
C VAL A 50 -3.63 -7.36 11.69
N TYR A 51 -3.90 -6.08 11.49
CA TYR A 51 -4.91 -5.42 12.28
C TYR A 51 -6.27 -6.08 12.04
N GLY A 52 -7.08 -6.19 13.11
CA GLY A 52 -8.36 -6.88 13.05
C GLY A 52 -8.29 -8.40 13.11
N PHE A 53 -7.09 -8.99 13.35
CA PHE A 53 -6.90 -10.41 13.72
C PHE A 53 -6.49 -10.57 15.20
N PRO A 54 -6.78 -11.72 15.85
CA PRO A 54 -7.35 -12.97 15.32
C PRO A 54 -8.84 -12.84 14.97
N ILE A 55 -9.41 -13.90 14.36
CA ILE A 55 -10.87 -13.98 14.11
C ILE A 55 -11.59 -14.02 15.47
N ASP A 56 -11.94 -12.84 15.98
CA ASP A 56 -12.66 -12.67 17.23
C ASP A 56 -14.10 -12.28 16.90
N ILE A 57 -15.00 -13.27 16.98
CA ILE A 57 -16.43 -12.99 16.91
C ILE A 57 -16.81 -12.33 18.24
N LYS A 58 -16.70 -10.99 18.28
CA LYS A 58 -17.30 -10.21 19.36
C LYS A 58 -18.80 -10.47 19.34
N ILE A 59 -19.28 -11.29 20.27
CA ILE A 59 -20.70 -11.36 20.60
C ILE A 59 -21.04 -10.07 21.35
N GLU A 60 -21.02 -8.95 20.64
CA GLU A 60 -21.70 -7.76 21.12
C GLU A 60 -23.15 -8.16 21.33
N ALA A 61 -23.63 -7.89 22.54
CA ALA A 61 -24.84 -8.45 23.10
C ALA A 61 -25.99 -8.43 22.08
N VAL A 62 -26.35 -9.63 21.61
CA VAL A 62 -27.62 -9.92 20.94
C VAL A 62 -28.73 -9.70 21.96
N GLU A 63 -28.98 -8.45 22.35
CA GLU A 63 -30.13 -8.12 23.18
C GLU A 63 -31.38 -7.84 22.36
N GLN A 64 -31.30 -7.65 21.03
CA GLN A 64 -32.52 -7.40 20.25
C GLN A 64 -32.58 -8.16 18.91
N LYS A 65 -33.37 -9.25 18.95
CA LYS A 65 -34.24 -9.76 17.87
C LYS A 65 -33.59 -10.29 16.58
N LYS A 66 -32.98 -11.47 16.68
CA LYS A 66 -33.19 -12.69 15.84
C LYS A 66 -32.07 -13.68 16.17
N PRO A 67 -32.30 -15.00 16.13
CA PRO A 67 -31.19 -15.94 16.19
C PRO A 67 -30.35 -15.74 14.92
N SER A 68 -29.24 -14.99 15.05
CA SER A 68 -28.25 -14.87 13.99
C SER A 68 -27.64 -16.25 13.74
N PHE A 69 -27.19 -16.47 12.50
CA PHE A 69 -26.45 -17.66 12.09
C PHE A 69 -25.30 -18.00 13.06
N LEU A 70 -24.70 -16.97 13.67
CA LEU A 70 -23.75 -17.04 14.78
C LEU A 70 -24.14 -18.04 15.87
N SER A 71 -25.41 -18.10 16.28
CA SER A 71 -25.86 -19.05 17.32
C SER A 71 -25.73 -20.53 16.95
N GLN A 72 -25.57 -20.84 15.65
CA GLN A 72 -25.35 -22.19 15.13
C GLN A 72 -23.85 -22.51 14.97
N LEU A 73 -23.01 -21.47 14.79
CA LEU A 73 -21.56 -21.58 14.66
C LEU A 73 -20.84 -21.94 15.96
N PHE A 74 -21.51 -21.87 17.13
CA PHE A 74 -20.91 -22.19 18.42
C PHE A 74 -21.34 -23.55 19.00
N ASN A 75 -20.48 -24.16 19.82
CA ASN A 75 -20.81 -25.39 20.55
C ASN A 75 -21.68 -25.03 21.77
N LYS A 76 -22.96 -25.41 21.74
CA LYS A 76 -23.95 -25.16 22.81
C LYS A 76 -23.64 -25.79 24.19
N LYS A 77 -22.53 -26.54 24.34
CA LYS A 77 -22.27 -27.33 25.55
C LYS A 77 -21.63 -26.56 26.70
N ASP A 78 -21.12 -25.36 26.47
CA ASP A 78 -20.43 -24.59 27.51
C ASP A 78 -21.33 -23.47 28.02
N THR A 79 -22.31 -23.81 28.86
CA THR A 79 -23.22 -22.83 29.49
C THR A 79 -22.61 -22.08 30.66
N ASN A 80 -21.29 -22.20 30.88
CA ASN A 80 -20.53 -21.49 31.92
C ASN A 80 -19.38 -20.65 31.32
N ILE A 81 -19.55 -20.14 30.09
CA ILE A 81 -18.54 -19.29 29.47
C ILE A 81 -18.64 -17.88 30.04
N SER A 82 -17.61 -17.47 30.79
CA SER A 82 -17.29 -16.05 30.98
C SER A 82 -17.27 -15.38 29.62
N LYS A 83 -17.88 -14.20 29.49
CA LYS A 83 -18.14 -13.42 28.25
C LYS A 83 -17.02 -13.25 27.20
N ASN A 84 -15.84 -13.84 27.36
CA ASN A 84 -14.67 -13.60 26.55
C ASN A 84 -14.21 -14.92 25.90
N ASN A 85 -14.20 -14.93 24.56
CA ASN A 85 -13.50 -15.87 23.67
C ASN A 85 -14.21 -17.21 23.41
N LEU A 86 -15.22 -17.18 22.53
CA LEU A 86 -15.70 -18.37 21.83
C LEU A 86 -15.00 -18.45 20.47
N SER A 87 -14.06 -19.39 20.30
CA SER A 87 -13.48 -19.66 18.98
C SER A 87 -14.56 -20.20 18.03
N PRO A 88 -14.65 -19.70 16.79
CA PRO A 88 -15.61 -20.20 15.82
C PRO A 88 -15.35 -21.68 15.51
N LYS A 89 -16.43 -22.45 15.27
CA LYS A 89 -16.28 -23.79 14.70
C LYS A 89 -15.56 -23.71 13.37
N LYS A 90 -14.72 -24.71 13.14
CA LYS A 90 -14.08 -24.96 11.86
C LYS A 90 -15.14 -24.99 10.73
N PRO A 91 -14.97 -24.21 9.65
CA PRO A 91 -15.95 -24.18 8.56
C PRO A 91 -16.04 -25.55 7.89
N GLU A 92 -17.22 -25.89 7.36
CA GLU A 92 -17.48 -27.15 6.66
C GLU A 92 -17.16 -27.06 5.16
N ASP A 93 -17.22 -25.86 4.59
CA ASP A 93 -16.89 -25.56 3.21
C ASP A 93 -16.39 -24.11 3.05
N PHE A 94 -16.00 -23.75 1.82
CA PHE A 94 -15.49 -22.42 1.50
C PHE A 94 -16.53 -21.30 1.72
N LYS A 95 -17.82 -21.59 1.51
CA LYS A 95 -18.89 -20.60 1.72
C LYS A 95 -19.05 -20.31 3.21
N ALA A 96 -18.97 -21.33 4.05
CA ALA A 96 -18.96 -21.19 5.49
C ALA A 96 -17.70 -20.44 5.96
N LEU A 97 -16.54 -20.70 5.36
CA LEU A 97 -15.31 -19.95 5.65
C LEU A 97 -15.47 -18.45 5.38
N LEU A 98 -15.90 -18.06 4.18
CA LEU A 98 -16.12 -16.64 3.85
C LEU A 98 -17.05 -15.96 4.83
N LYS A 99 -18.12 -16.64 5.22
CA LYS A 99 -19.09 -16.12 6.18
C LYS A 99 -18.50 -15.96 7.59
N ILE A 100 -17.66 -16.89 8.04
CA ILE A 100 -16.98 -16.74 9.34
C ILE A 100 -15.99 -15.59 9.30
N LEU A 101 -15.28 -15.39 8.18
CA LEU A 101 -14.39 -14.24 8.03
C LEU A 101 -15.20 -12.93 8.06
N GLU A 102 -16.25 -12.82 7.26
CA GLU A 102 -17.16 -11.65 7.24
C GLU A 102 -17.73 -11.30 8.62
N GLU A 103 -18.05 -12.30 9.43
CA GLU A 103 -18.64 -12.11 10.76
C GLU A 103 -17.61 -12.02 11.90
N GLY A 104 -16.34 -12.36 11.65
CA GLY A 104 -15.36 -12.63 12.70
C GLY A 104 -14.03 -11.90 12.58
N VAL A 105 -13.67 -11.39 11.39
CA VAL A 105 -12.59 -10.39 11.27
C VAL A 105 -13.21 -9.00 11.34
N TYR A 106 -12.48 -8.06 11.90
CA TYR A 106 -12.82 -6.67 11.71
C TYR A 106 -12.54 -6.31 10.24
N CYS A 107 -13.57 -5.92 9.49
CA CYS A 107 -13.47 -5.55 8.09
C CYS A 107 -14.62 -4.66 7.63
N ASN A 108 -14.34 -3.83 6.62
CA ASN A 108 -15.33 -2.99 5.93
C ASN A 108 -15.94 -3.73 4.74
N GLU A 109 -15.11 -4.48 4.00
CA GLU A 109 -15.53 -5.26 2.85
C GLU A 109 -14.79 -6.59 2.81
N ILE A 110 -15.49 -7.67 2.49
CA ILE A 110 -14.90 -8.95 2.13
C ILE A 110 -15.52 -9.48 0.85
N THR A 111 -14.67 -9.87 -0.08
CA THR A 111 -15.08 -10.56 -1.30
C THR A 111 -14.15 -11.74 -1.57
N GLY A 112 -14.65 -12.77 -2.22
CA GLY A 112 -13.77 -13.86 -2.61
C GLY A 112 -14.42 -15.04 -3.30
N ASP A 113 -13.57 -15.83 -3.92
CA ASP A 113 -13.86 -17.13 -4.47
C ASP A 113 -12.72 -18.11 -4.13
N LYS A 114 -12.82 -19.34 -4.62
CA LYS A 114 -11.84 -20.41 -4.36
C LYS A 114 -10.37 -20.06 -4.71
N ASN A 115 -10.14 -19.04 -5.53
CA ASN A 115 -8.82 -18.64 -6.02
C ASN A 115 -8.30 -17.35 -5.37
N CYS A 116 -9.16 -16.52 -4.78
CA CYS A 116 -8.78 -15.27 -4.12
C CYS A 116 -9.82 -14.84 -3.08
N ILE A 117 -9.35 -14.49 -1.87
CA ILE A 117 -10.09 -13.75 -0.84
C ILE A 117 -9.44 -12.38 -0.71
N LYS A 118 -10.25 -11.33 -0.64
CA LYS A 118 -9.86 -9.93 -0.49
C LYS A 118 -10.64 -9.34 0.66
N VAL A 119 -9.95 -8.67 1.56
CA VAL A 119 -10.55 -7.99 2.71
C VAL A 119 -10.01 -6.58 2.81
N ALA A 120 -10.92 -5.62 2.77
CA ALA A 120 -10.65 -4.24 3.15
C ALA A 120 -11.02 -4.06 4.62
N THR A 121 -10.12 -3.45 5.38
CA THR A 121 -10.31 -3.13 6.80
C THR A 121 -9.69 -1.76 7.07
N ASP A 122 -9.88 -1.22 8.24
CA ASP A 122 -9.11 -0.11 8.75
C ASP A 122 -8.50 -0.42 10.12
N ASP A 123 -7.63 0.48 10.58
CA ASP A 123 -7.17 0.61 11.97
C ASP A 123 -7.46 2.05 12.40
N ASP A 124 -8.66 2.25 12.95
CA ASP A 124 -9.26 3.54 13.30
C ASP A 124 -9.30 4.51 12.11
N GLU A 125 -8.16 5.14 11.84
CA GLU A 125 -7.93 6.14 10.81
C GLU A 125 -7.05 5.59 9.68
N ILE A 126 -6.69 4.31 9.58
CA ILE A 126 -5.80 3.88 8.47
C ILE A 126 -6.41 2.75 7.70
N GLU A 127 -6.57 2.92 6.40
CA GLU A 127 -7.10 1.88 5.53
C GLU A 127 -6.04 0.80 5.26
N LEU A 128 -6.50 -0.44 5.29
CA LEU A 128 -5.68 -1.63 5.24
C LEU A 128 -6.36 -2.66 4.35
N GLY A 129 -5.57 -3.55 3.76
CA GLY A 129 -6.12 -4.60 2.93
C GLY A 129 -5.30 -5.87 3.04
N TRP A 130 -5.94 -7.01 3.25
CA TRP A 130 -5.25 -8.29 3.19
C TRP A 130 -5.94 -9.24 2.21
N PHE A 131 -5.12 -10.11 1.64
CA PHE A 131 -5.52 -10.97 0.54
C PHE A 131 -4.94 -12.36 0.72
N VAL A 132 -5.69 -13.37 0.30
CA VAL A 132 -5.21 -14.74 0.18
C VAL A 132 -5.52 -15.20 -1.24
N PHE A 133 -4.53 -15.59 -2.03
CA PHE A 133 -4.75 -15.99 -3.41
C PHE A 133 -3.88 -17.18 -3.84
N THR A 134 -4.37 -17.92 -4.83
CA THR A 134 -3.70 -19.09 -5.40
C THR A 134 -2.66 -18.71 -6.45
N GLU A 135 -1.71 -19.61 -6.71
CA GLU A 135 -0.79 -19.50 -7.86
C GLU A 135 -1.53 -19.29 -9.19
N ASP A 136 -2.64 -19.99 -9.40
CA ASP A 136 -3.49 -19.84 -10.60
C ASP A 136 -4.05 -18.43 -10.74
N TYR A 137 -4.45 -17.80 -9.62
CA TYR A 137 -4.87 -16.41 -9.60
C TYR A 137 -3.71 -15.50 -10.00
N SER A 138 -2.52 -15.72 -9.44
CA SER A 138 -1.33 -14.93 -9.74
C SER A 138 -0.92 -14.99 -11.22
N LEU A 139 -1.00 -16.18 -11.81
CA LEU A 139 -0.66 -16.39 -13.22
C LEU A 139 -1.63 -15.70 -14.18
N LYS A 140 -2.92 -15.61 -13.81
CA LYS A 140 -3.97 -14.95 -14.60
C LYS A 140 -4.01 -13.44 -14.40
N ASN A 141 -3.65 -12.95 -13.21
CA ASN A 141 -3.76 -11.54 -12.82
C ASN A 141 -2.39 -10.90 -12.57
N LYS A 142 -1.39 -11.21 -13.39
CA LYS A 142 -0.02 -10.69 -13.23
C LYS A 142 0.02 -9.16 -13.19
N GLU A 143 -0.80 -8.50 -14.00
CA GLU A 143 -0.89 -7.03 -14.02
C GLU A 143 -1.45 -6.44 -12.73
N LYS A 144 -1.92 -7.25 -11.78
CA LYS A 144 -2.40 -6.80 -10.47
C LYS A 144 -1.47 -7.24 -9.34
N VAL A 145 -0.95 -8.48 -9.40
CA VAL A 145 -0.19 -9.06 -8.29
C VAL A 145 1.34 -9.02 -8.45
N ASN A 146 1.89 -8.71 -9.63
CA ASN A 146 3.32 -8.89 -9.88
C ASN A 146 4.21 -8.01 -8.96
N LEU A 147 3.73 -6.83 -8.54
CA LEU A 147 4.44 -5.97 -7.59
C LEU A 147 4.73 -6.66 -6.24
N TRP A 148 3.81 -7.49 -5.76
CA TRP A 148 3.94 -8.20 -4.49
C TRP A 148 5.12 -9.19 -4.49
N PHE A 149 5.43 -9.77 -5.64
CA PHE A 149 6.54 -10.71 -5.81
C PHE A 149 7.88 -10.03 -6.11
N ASN A 150 7.90 -8.70 -6.23
CA ASN A 150 9.09 -7.91 -6.55
C ASN A 150 9.35 -6.89 -5.43
N PRO A 151 9.88 -7.33 -4.27
CA PRO A 151 10.15 -6.44 -3.14
C PRO A 151 11.26 -5.42 -3.42
N ILE A 152 12.04 -5.65 -4.49
CA ILE A 152 13.05 -4.73 -5.01
C ILE A 152 12.78 -4.58 -6.51
N LEU A 153 12.69 -3.34 -6.98
CA LEU A 153 12.45 -3.07 -8.39
C LEU A 153 13.67 -3.48 -9.25
N PRO A 154 13.44 -4.16 -10.39
CA PRO A 154 14.50 -4.46 -11.34
C PRO A 154 15.23 -3.22 -11.82
N THR A 155 16.51 -3.37 -12.14
CA THR A 155 17.35 -2.28 -12.66
C THR A 155 17.45 -2.26 -14.18
N SER A 156 16.82 -3.22 -14.88
CA SER A 156 16.80 -3.28 -16.34
C SER A 156 15.91 -2.21 -16.95
N PHE A 157 16.35 -1.60 -18.04
CA PHE A 157 15.63 -0.56 -18.80
C PHE A 157 15.89 -0.69 -20.30
N GLY A 158 15.01 -0.06 -21.08
CA GLY A 158 15.01 -0.06 -22.53
C GLY A 158 15.77 1.12 -23.14
N THR A 159 15.57 1.34 -24.43
CA THR A 159 16.23 2.44 -25.16
C THR A 159 15.25 3.32 -25.92
N GLN A 160 14.04 2.83 -26.19
CA GLN A 160 13.01 3.56 -26.92
C GLN A 160 12.00 4.14 -25.95
N GLY A 161 11.65 3.36 -24.93
CA GLY A 161 10.61 3.67 -23.97
C GLY A 161 9.23 3.32 -24.54
N ILE A 162 8.32 2.94 -23.66
CA ILE A 162 6.93 2.69 -24.03
C ILE A 162 5.99 3.38 -23.06
N LYS A 163 4.81 3.75 -23.58
CA LYS A 163 3.72 4.26 -22.77
C LYS A 163 2.73 3.13 -22.49
N LEU A 164 2.25 3.06 -21.26
CA LEU A 164 1.16 2.17 -20.90
C LEU A 164 -0.16 2.77 -21.42
N ASN A 165 -1.05 1.90 -21.89
CA ASN A 165 -2.42 2.27 -22.25
C ASN A 165 -3.34 2.18 -21.03
N GLN A 166 -2.91 2.79 -19.92
CA GLN A 166 -3.70 2.91 -18.69
C GLN A 166 -4.09 4.38 -18.52
N GLU A 167 -5.36 4.62 -18.21
CA GLU A 167 -5.85 5.96 -17.92
C GLU A 167 -5.36 6.36 -16.53
N VAL A 168 -4.38 7.25 -16.50
CA VAL A 168 -3.91 7.91 -15.28
C VAL A 168 -3.96 9.41 -15.49
N PRO A 169 -4.30 10.20 -14.45
CA PRO A 169 -4.20 11.65 -14.49
C PRO A 169 -2.86 12.11 -15.06
N VAL A 170 -2.90 12.97 -16.08
CA VAL A 170 -1.71 13.60 -16.64
C VAL A 170 -1.57 14.95 -15.97
N LEU A 171 -0.42 15.19 -15.32
CA LEU A 171 -0.17 16.48 -14.73
C LEU A 171 -0.11 17.54 -15.84
N ASP A 172 -0.57 18.76 -15.54
CA ASP A 172 -0.47 19.94 -16.43
C ASP A 172 0.96 20.49 -16.41
N ILE A 173 1.88 19.57 -16.69
CA ILE A 173 3.32 19.68 -16.55
C ILE A 173 3.86 18.90 -17.74
N LYS A 174 4.30 19.64 -18.77
CA LYS A 174 4.85 19.05 -19.98
C LYS A 174 6.30 19.48 -20.17
N GLY A 175 7.20 18.51 -20.19
CA GLY A 175 8.59 18.70 -20.58
C GLY A 175 8.73 18.96 -22.08
N GLN A 176 9.91 19.42 -22.48
CA GLN A 176 10.24 19.70 -23.88
C GLN A 176 10.79 18.48 -24.62
N HIS A 177 10.98 17.35 -23.93
CA HIS A 177 11.63 16.16 -24.46
C HIS A 177 10.62 15.03 -24.72
N GLU A 178 11.09 13.97 -25.37
CA GLU A 178 10.35 12.71 -25.48
C GLU A 178 10.46 11.90 -24.17
N GLY A 179 9.44 11.07 -23.91
CA GLY A 179 9.36 10.19 -22.75
C GLY A 179 8.35 10.65 -21.69
N CYS A 180 8.23 9.91 -20.60
CA CYS A 180 7.38 10.28 -19.47
C CYS A 180 7.82 9.57 -18.18
N THR A 181 7.47 10.15 -17.05
CA THR A 181 7.64 9.56 -15.71
C THR A 181 6.27 9.36 -15.08
N TYR A 182 6.02 8.20 -14.51
CA TYR A 182 4.87 7.94 -13.66
C TYR A 182 5.31 8.14 -12.21
N PHE A 183 4.47 8.83 -11.44
CA PHE A 183 4.67 9.09 -10.04
C PHE A 183 3.48 8.54 -9.27
N LEU A 184 3.73 7.53 -8.43
CA LEU A 184 2.79 7.04 -7.44
C LEU A 184 3.05 7.78 -6.13
N SER A 185 2.02 8.43 -5.60
CA SER A 185 2.00 9.05 -4.28
C SER A 185 1.06 8.29 -3.36
N SER A 186 1.55 7.93 -2.16
CA SER A 186 0.78 7.32 -1.08
C SER A 186 1.13 8.00 0.24
N PRO A 187 0.71 9.26 0.43
CA PRO A 187 0.89 9.94 1.69
C PRO A 187 -0.21 9.55 2.69
N ILE A 188 0.01 9.91 3.95
CA ILE A 188 -0.90 9.70 5.08
C ILE A 188 -1.05 11.06 5.77
N TYR A 189 -2.13 11.77 5.45
CA TYR A 189 -2.37 13.14 5.90
C TYR A 189 -3.37 13.25 7.06
N ASP A 190 -4.50 12.53 6.97
CA ASP A 190 -5.62 12.63 7.93
C ASP A 190 -6.46 11.35 7.94
N GLY A 191 -5.78 10.22 7.97
CA GLY A 191 -6.47 8.97 8.21
C GLY A 191 -7.13 8.28 6.99
N SER A 192 -6.57 8.49 5.80
CA SER A 192 -6.80 7.61 4.65
C SER A 192 -5.48 7.43 3.92
N ASN A 193 -5.33 6.30 3.24
CA ASN A 193 -4.09 5.96 2.53
C ASN A 193 -4.36 5.08 1.31
N LEU A 194 -5.34 4.17 1.34
CA LEU A 194 -5.62 3.33 0.18
C LEU A 194 -6.45 4.08 -0.87
N GLU A 195 -7.41 4.88 -0.44
CA GLU A 195 -8.24 5.73 -1.30
C GLU A 195 -7.50 6.99 -1.75
N ASP A 196 -6.63 7.53 -0.89
CA ASP A 196 -5.82 8.73 -1.19
C ASP A 196 -4.59 8.45 -2.08
N MET A 197 -4.31 7.17 -2.34
CA MET A 197 -3.25 6.78 -3.26
C MET A 197 -3.55 7.22 -4.68
N THR A 198 -2.56 7.86 -5.31
CA THR A 198 -2.70 8.37 -6.67
C THR A 198 -1.51 8.00 -7.53
N VAL A 199 -1.78 7.75 -8.80
CA VAL A 199 -0.76 7.63 -9.85
C VAL A 199 -0.96 8.75 -10.83
N THR A 200 0.12 9.49 -11.10
CA THR A 200 0.11 10.59 -12.05
C THR A 200 1.18 10.39 -13.11
N LYS A 201 0.93 10.89 -14.32
CA LYS A 201 1.91 10.88 -15.41
C LYS A 201 2.43 12.29 -15.65
N ILE A 202 3.75 12.40 -15.70
CA ILE A 202 4.50 13.60 -16.08
C ILE A 202 5.01 13.43 -17.51
N GLU A 203 4.38 14.12 -18.46
CA GLU A 203 4.70 13.97 -19.89
C GLU A 203 5.94 14.77 -20.29
N GLY A 204 6.76 14.18 -21.16
CA GLY A 204 7.97 14.80 -21.73
C GLY A 204 9.16 14.91 -20.77
N ILE A 205 9.11 14.21 -19.63
CA ILE A 205 10.13 14.24 -18.58
C ILE A 205 10.45 12.82 -18.15
N ARG A 206 11.73 12.43 -18.24
CA ARG A 206 12.27 11.21 -17.65
C ARG A 206 12.86 11.51 -16.28
N LEU A 207 13.03 10.47 -15.46
CA LEU A 207 13.43 10.62 -14.05
C LEU A 207 14.75 11.40 -13.89
N ASN A 208 15.73 11.14 -14.75
CA ASN A 208 17.02 11.81 -14.73
C ASN A 208 16.95 13.32 -15.06
N ASN A 209 15.87 13.78 -15.69
CA ASN A 209 15.63 15.19 -16.01
C ASN A 209 14.60 15.84 -15.05
N LEU A 210 14.08 15.10 -14.07
CA LEU A 210 13.00 15.55 -13.19
C LEU A 210 13.41 16.79 -12.39
N LEU A 211 14.59 16.79 -11.76
CA LEU A 211 15.01 17.93 -10.93
C LEU A 211 15.18 19.22 -11.72
N ASP A 212 15.83 19.15 -12.88
CA ASP A 212 16.04 20.32 -13.75
C ASP A 212 14.73 20.95 -14.17
N TYR A 213 13.76 20.09 -14.47
CA TYR A 213 12.42 20.54 -14.77
C TYR A 213 11.73 21.19 -13.56
N LEU A 214 11.70 20.50 -12.40
CA LEU A 214 11.01 20.98 -11.20
C LEU A 214 11.53 22.35 -10.75
N LYS A 215 12.86 22.57 -10.77
CA LYS A 215 13.46 23.85 -10.37
C LYS A 215 13.01 25.04 -11.23
N THR A 216 12.70 24.81 -12.49
CA THR A 216 12.51 25.87 -13.50
C THR A 216 11.06 26.09 -13.91
N ASN A 217 10.17 25.11 -13.69
CA ASN A 217 8.79 25.16 -14.15
C ASN A 217 7.79 25.24 -12.98
N PRO A 218 6.71 26.01 -13.10
CA PRO A 218 5.62 25.97 -12.13
C PRO A 218 4.89 24.61 -12.18
N ILE A 219 4.31 24.24 -11.06
CA ILE A 219 3.49 23.04 -10.90
C ILE A 219 2.08 23.56 -10.59
N ASN A 220 1.17 23.44 -11.53
CA ASN A 220 -0.20 23.91 -11.37
C ASN A 220 -1.01 22.91 -10.53
N LYS A 221 -1.90 23.41 -9.66
CA LYS A 221 -2.81 22.56 -8.91
C LYS A 221 -3.83 21.90 -9.84
N ILE A 222 -4.05 20.61 -9.63
CA ILE A 222 -5.12 19.82 -10.24
C ILE A 222 -5.89 19.17 -9.09
N GLU A 223 -7.21 19.35 -9.06
CA GLU A 223 -8.05 18.95 -7.93
C GLU A 223 -7.95 17.44 -7.64
N ASP A 224 -7.92 16.60 -8.67
CA ASP A 224 -7.95 15.13 -8.54
C ASP A 224 -6.63 14.48 -8.09
N VAL A 225 -5.56 15.25 -7.92
CA VAL A 225 -4.21 14.75 -7.59
C VAL A 225 -3.50 15.67 -6.60
N LEU A 226 -4.27 16.27 -5.69
CA LEU A 226 -3.82 17.34 -4.82
C LEU A 226 -2.53 17.00 -4.07
N TYR A 227 -2.47 15.82 -3.45
CA TYR A 227 -1.28 15.40 -2.72
C TYR A 227 -0.08 15.24 -3.64
N ALA A 228 -0.18 14.46 -4.73
CA ALA A 228 0.94 14.30 -5.66
C ALA A 228 1.55 15.65 -6.14
N ILE A 229 0.73 16.70 -6.27
CA ILE A 229 1.20 18.07 -6.57
C ILE A 229 1.96 18.70 -5.39
N ASP A 230 1.46 18.58 -4.16
CA ASP A 230 2.12 19.11 -2.98
C ASP A 230 3.48 18.42 -2.75
N GLU A 231 3.57 17.11 -2.94
CA GLU A 231 4.81 16.33 -2.87
C GLU A 231 5.84 16.80 -3.89
N LEU A 232 5.42 17.00 -5.14
CA LEU A 232 6.31 17.50 -6.20
C LEU A 232 6.74 18.94 -5.95
N ASN A 233 5.86 19.78 -5.38
CA ASN A 233 6.20 21.14 -4.96
C ASN A 233 7.22 21.13 -3.82
N TYR A 234 7.10 20.20 -2.87
CA TYR A 234 8.07 20.07 -1.79
C TYR A 234 9.41 19.52 -2.29
N LEU A 235 9.40 18.54 -3.18
CA LEU A 235 10.62 18.06 -3.84
C LEU A 235 11.32 19.18 -4.63
N LYS A 236 10.55 20.01 -5.33
CA LYS A 236 11.03 21.24 -5.99
C LYS A 236 11.67 22.21 -5.00
N PHE A 237 10.99 22.48 -3.88
CA PHE A 237 11.51 23.36 -2.83
C PHE A 237 12.87 22.86 -2.32
N ILE A 238 12.98 21.57 -1.98
CA ILE A 238 14.25 20.96 -1.52
C ILE A 238 15.34 21.11 -2.59
N ALA A 239 15.04 20.78 -3.85
CA ALA A 239 16.01 20.89 -4.94
C ALA A 239 16.53 22.32 -5.12
N GLN A 240 15.66 23.33 -4.98
CA GLN A 240 16.01 24.75 -5.06
C GLN A 240 16.83 25.20 -3.84
N GLN A 241 16.48 24.76 -2.63
CA GLN A 241 17.20 25.14 -1.40
C GLN A 241 18.59 24.50 -1.29
N LEU A 242 18.75 23.28 -1.80
CA LEU A 242 20.05 22.60 -1.83
C LEU A 242 20.95 23.05 -2.99
N ASP A 243 20.39 23.71 -4.01
CA ASP A 243 21.06 24.00 -5.29
C ASP A 243 21.77 22.76 -5.88
N SER A 244 21.14 21.59 -5.71
CA SER A 244 21.70 20.29 -6.10
C SER A 244 21.02 19.73 -7.34
N ASN A 245 21.84 19.18 -8.24
CA ASN A 245 21.37 18.40 -9.39
C ASN A 245 21.45 16.88 -9.13
N ASP A 246 21.91 16.47 -7.94
CA ASP A 246 21.94 15.07 -7.57
C ASP A 246 20.58 14.63 -7.03
N LEU A 247 19.84 13.88 -7.86
CA LEU A 247 18.54 13.33 -7.52
C LEU A 247 18.58 12.51 -6.23
N LYS A 248 19.67 11.77 -5.98
CA LYS A 248 19.79 10.97 -4.77
C LYS A 248 19.77 11.84 -3.52
N THR A 249 20.64 12.86 -3.46
CA THR A 249 20.72 13.81 -2.34
C THR A 249 19.38 14.50 -2.08
N VAL A 250 18.67 14.91 -3.15
CA VAL A 250 17.35 15.56 -3.02
C VAL A 250 16.31 14.59 -2.47
N LEU A 251 16.22 13.36 -2.99
CA LEU A 251 15.27 12.35 -2.50
C LEU A 251 15.57 11.89 -1.07
N GLU A 252 16.84 11.74 -0.69
CA GLU A 252 17.24 11.41 0.69
C GLU A 252 16.86 12.53 1.67
N THR A 253 16.98 13.79 1.24
CA THR A 253 16.51 14.94 2.03
C THR A 253 14.99 14.96 2.14
N PHE A 254 14.27 14.72 1.04
CA PHE A 254 12.81 14.57 1.04
C PHE A 254 12.36 13.46 1.98
N ALA A 255 13.03 12.31 1.96
CA ALA A 255 12.70 11.18 2.84
C ALA A 255 13.02 11.42 4.32
N SER A 256 13.84 12.43 4.62
CA SER A 256 14.16 12.82 6.00
C SER A 256 13.13 13.79 6.61
N HIS A 257 12.23 14.34 5.80
CA HIS A 257 11.28 15.38 6.20
C HIS A 257 9.91 15.13 5.54
N PRO A 258 9.00 14.36 6.15
CA PRO A 258 7.70 14.07 5.54
C PRO A 258 6.87 15.34 5.38
N ILE A 259 6.40 15.61 4.17
CA ILE A 259 5.50 16.72 3.87
C ILE A 259 4.19 16.67 4.67
N THR A 260 3.76 15.47 5.09
CA THR A 260 2.54 15.26 5.86
C THR A 260 2.56 15.93 7.23
N GLU A 261 3.75 16.21 7.77
CA GLU A 261 3.95 16.94 9.03
C GLU A 261 4.18 18.45 8.80
N LEU A 262 4.15 18.89 7.54
CA LEU A 262 4.48 20.26 7.10
C LEU A 262 3.28 20.95 6.43
N GLN A 263 2.05 20.46 6.63
CA GLN A 263 0.84 20.93 5.95
C GLN A 263 0.60 22.45 6.11
N ASP A 264 0.96 23.01 7.26
CA ASP A 264 0.76 24.42 7.59
C ASP A 264 1.95 25.32 7.20
N ILE A 265 2.98 24.77 6.56
CA ILE A 265 4.20 25.52 6.25
C ILE A 265 4.10 26.21 4.89
N ASP A 266 4.22 27.53 4.89
CA ASP A 266 4.47 28.28 3.66
C ASP A 266 5.96 28.20 3.27
N PHE A 267 6.27 27.37 2.27
CA PHE A 267 7.61 27.21 1.70
C PHE A 267 8.20 28.49 1.08
N LYS A 268 7.43 29.57 0.93
CA LYS A 268 7.96 30.89 0.55
C LYS A 268 8.61 31.63 1.70
N THR A 269 8.26 31.28 2.94
CA THR A 269 8.71 31.98 4.16
C THR A 269 9.67 31.15 5.01
N HIS A 270 9.78 29.85 4.73
CA HIS A 270 10.67 28.94 5.44
C HIS A 270 11.80 28.45 4.53
N THR A 271 12.99 28.30 5.11
CA THR A 271 14.14 27.65 4.48
C THR A 271 14.20 26.18 4.85
N LEU A 272 14.96 25.39 4.09
CA LEU A 272 15.22 23.99 4.45
C LEU A 272 15.96 23.88 5.80
N SER A 273 16.76 24.89 6.17
CA SER A 273 17.41 24.93 7.48
C SER A 273 16.40 25.10 8.61
N ASP A 274 15.32 25.85 8.39
CA ASP A 274 14.26 26.04 9.39
C ASP A 274 13.52 24.72 9.61
N ILE A 275 13.17 24.01 8.53
CA ILE A 275 12.50 22.70 8.60
C ILE A 275 13.36 21.67 9.33
N LYS A 276 14.69 21.67 9.10
CA LYS A 276 15.62 20.76 9.79
C LYS A 276 15.71 20.99 11.30
N GLN A 277 15.26 22.14 11.79
CA GLN A 277 15.24 22.48 13.21
C GLN A 277 13.86 22.24 13.85
N MET A 278 12.85 21.89 13.05
CA MET A 278 11.53 21.54 13.57
C MET A 278 11.57 20.19 14.28
N GLU A 279 10.82 20.10 15.38
CA GLU A 279 10.55 18.83 16.02
C GLU A 279 9.45 18.13 15.22
N LEU A 280 9.88 17.24 14.32
CA LEU A 280 9.01 16.34 13.57
C LEU A 280 8.92 15.00 14.31
N GLU A 281 7.80 14.31 14.19
CA GLU A 281 7.58 12.98 14.78
C GLU A 281 8.19 11.85 13.94
N ASN A 282 8.61 12.18 12.72
CA ASN A 282 9.25 11.28 11.78
C ASN A 282 10.56 10.67 12.31
N ASN A 283 10.89 9.45 11.87
CA ASN A 283 12.20 8.84 12.12
C ASN A 283 13.00 8.72 10.81
N PRO A 284 13.89 9.68 10.50
CA PRO A 284 14.68 9.65 9.27
C PRO A 284 15.54 8.40 9.10
N GLU A 285 15.97 7.74 10.19
CA GLU A 285 16.80 6.53 10.13
C GLU A 285 16.00 5.30 9.66
N LYS A 286 14.67 5.32 9.83
CA LYS A 286 13.75 4.30 9.31
C LYS A 286 13.32 4.57 7.87
N SER A 287 13.48 5.81 7.38
CA SER A 287 13.21 6.16 5.99
C SER A 287 14.25 5.54 5.04
N LYS A 288 13.85 5.27 3.79
CA LYS A 288 14.70 4.60 2.80
C LYS A 288 14.47 5.20 1.42
N VAL A 289 15.57 5.37 0.68
CA VAL A 289 15.57 5.73 -0.74
C VAL A 289 16.32 4.64 -1.51
N ILE A 290 15.68 4.06 -2.52
CA ILE A 290 16.28 3.16 -3.49
C ILE A 290 16.21 3.84 -4.85
N LEU A 291 17.35 4.35 -5.33
CA LEU A 291 17.46 5.02 -6.62
C LEU A 291 18.21 4.15 -7.63
N ASN A 292 17.60 3.97 -8.80
CA ASN A 292 18.20 3.44 -10.01
C ASN A 292 18.18 4.52 -11.11
N ASN A 293 18.74 4.23 -12.29
CA ASN A 293 18.76 5.19 -13.39
C ASN A 293 17.37 5.66 -13.86
N HIS A 294 16.37 4.78 -13.77
CA HIS A 294 15.03 4.97 -14.36
C HIS A 294 13.88 4.62 -13.39
N SER A 295 14.19 4.43 -12.12
CA SER A 295 13.21 4.22 -11.06
C SER A 295 13.72 4.77 -9.73
N ALA A 296 12.83 5.28 -8.88
CA ALA A 296 13.14 5.66 -7.51
C ALA A 296 12.01 5.23 -6.57
N GLU A 297 12.33 4.47 -5.53
CA GLU A 297 11.39 4.06 -4.48
C GLU A 297 11.78 4.77 -3.19
N ILE A 298 10.82 5.46 -2.56
CA ILE A 298 11.01 6.19 -1.31
C ILE A 298 9.98 5.72 -0.29
N SER A 299 10.45 5.31 0.87
CA SER A 299 9.62 5.07 2.05
C SER A 299 9.98 6.10 3.12
N VAL A 300 9.00 6.83 3.62
CA VAL A 300 9.20 7.87 4.62
C VAL A 300 8.47 7.46 5.88
N ASN A 301 9.22 7.17 6.96
CA ASN A 301 8.60 6.91 8.25
C ASN A 301 8.08 8.23 8.83
N SER A 302 6.78 8.32 9.08
CA SER A 302 6.08 9.50 9.61
C SER A 302 5.46 9.21 10.99
N ILE A 303 4.64 10.15 11.47
CA ILE A 303 3.77 10.03 12.66
C ILE A 303 3.24 8.60 12.85
N GLY A 304 3.21 8.12 14.10
CA GLY A 304 2.52 6.87 14.47
C GLY A 304 3.17 5.57 13.97
N GLU A 305 4.45 5.61 13.57
CA GLU A 305 5.15 4.51 12.90
C GLU A 305 4.60 4.13 11.51
N PHE A 306 3.75 4.98 10.93
CA PHE A 306 3.27 4.83 9.57
C PHE A 306 4.35 5.17 8.54
N TYR A 307 4.18 4.68 7.33
CA TYR A 307 5.03 5.00 6.19
C TYR A 307 4.24 5.67 5.08
N ASN A 308 4.69 6.85 4.68
CA ASN A 308 4.37 7.38 3.35
C ASN A 308 5.21 6.64 2.31
N TYR A 309 4.65 6.40 1.13
CA TYR A 309 5.33 5.69 0.06
C TYR A 309 5.22 6.42 -1.27
N PHE A 310 6.36 6.58 -1.93
CA PHE A 310 6.48 7.30 -3.19
C PHE A 310 7.29 6.47 -4.18
N LEU A 311 6.84 6.42 -5.43
CA LEU A 311 7.51 5.65 -6.47
C LEU A 311 7.51 6.40 -7.80
N PHE A 312 8.71 6.57 -8.37
CA PHE A 312 8.91 7.07 -9.72
C PHE A 312 9.36 5.92 -10.64
N ILE A 313 8.76 5.79 -11.81
CA ILE A 313 9.22 4.93 -12.91
C ILE A 313 9.08 5.66 -14.24
N ASP A 314 10.07 5.59 -15.12
CA ASP A 314 9.97 6.22 -16.45
C ASP A 314 9.72 5.23 -17.58
N ASP A 315 9.41 5.76 -18.76
CA ASP A 315 9.07 4.99 -19.96
C ASP A 315 10.16 3.99 -20.39
N LEU A 316 11.44 4.26 -20.10
CA LEU A 316 12.53 3.34 -20.40
C LEU A 316 12.53 2.16 -19.43
N TRP A 317 12.26 2.39 -18.15
CA TRP A 317 12.08 1.29 -17.19
C TRP A 317 10.86 0.43 -17.57
N ILE A 318 9.76 1.07 -17.97
CA ILE A 318 8.52 0.38 -18.36
C ILE A 318 8.76 -0.56 -19.54
N GLU A 319 9.58 -0.18 -20.53
CA GLU A 319 9.89 -1.03 -21.70
C GLU A 319 10.39 -2.43 -21.33
N LYS A 320 11.17 -2.56 -20.25
CA LYS A 320 11.69 -3.87 -19.80
C LYS A 320 10.87 -4.53 -18.70
N ASN A 321 9.95 -3.79 -18.09
CA ASN A 321 9.22 -4.22 -16.91
C ASN A 321 7.71 -4.02 -17.05
N GLU A 322 7.16 -4.09 -18.27
CA GLU A 322 5.78 -3.70 -18.59
C GLU A 322 4.74 -4.30 -17.64
N THR A 323 4.79 -5.62 -17.40
CA THR A 323 3.86 -6.30 -16.49
C THR A 323 3.96 -5.79 -15.05
N LEU A 324 5.18 -5.51 -14.58
CA LEU A 324 5.40 -4.95 -13.24
C LEU A 324 4.93 -3.50 -13.16
N ALA A 325 5.18 -2.71 -14.20
CA ALA A 325 4.70 -1.34 -14.31
C ALA A 325 3.16 -1.27 -14.25
N LYS A 326 2.46 -2.14 -14.98
CA LYS A 326 0.99 -2.25 -14.89
C LYS A 326 0.51 -2.60 -13.49
N SER A 327 1.23 -3.50 -12.79
CA SER A 327 0.94 -3.85 -11.39
C SER A 327 1.21 -2.72 -10.42
N ILE A 328 2.21 -1.88 -10.66
CA ILE A 328 2.42 -0.65 -9.91
C ILE A 328 1.27 0.34 -10.14
N LEU A 329 0.85 0.53 -11.40
CA LEU A 329 -0.25 1.45 -11.71
C LEU A 329 -1.57 0.95 -11.10
N TYR A 330 -1.83 -0.37 -11.15
CA TYR A 330 -2.99 -0.98 -10.52
C TYR A 330 -2.95 -0.76 -9.00
N PHE A 331 -1.82 -1.06 -8.36
CA PHE A 331 -1.64 -0.87 -6.92
C PHE A 331 -1.91 0.58 -6.49
N GLY A 332 -1.45 1.57 -7.25
CA GLY A 332 -1.66 2.98 -6.92
C GLY A 332 -3.02 3.56 -7.33
N THR A 333 -3.94 2.76 -7.89
CA THR A 333 -5.28 3.23 -8.32
C THR A 333 -6.43 2.36 -7.81
N HIS A 334 -6.12 1.22 -7.19
CA HIS A 334 -7.09 0.27 -6.67
C HIS A 334 -6.60 -0.22 -5.31
N TRP A 335 -7.51 -0.37 -4.34
CA TRP A 335 -7.16 -0.99 -3.06
C TRP A 335 -6.93 -2.50 -3.21
N ASP A 336 -7.58 -3.15 -4.18
CA ASP A 336 -7.72 -4.60 -4.31
C ASP A 336 -6.68 -5.29 -5.22
N LEU A 337 -6.94 -6.56 -5.61
CA LEU A 337 -6.07 -7.44 -6.41
C LEU A 337 -6.68 -7.96 -7.72
#